data_AF-A0A2D3V4H9-F1
#
_entry.id   AF-A0A2D3V4H9-F1
#
_cell.length_a   1.000
_cell.length_b   1.000
_cell.length_c   1.000
_cell.angle_alpha   90.00
_cell.angle_beta   90.00
_cell.angle_gamma   90.00
#
_symmetry.space_group_name_H-M   'P 1'
#
loop_
_entity.id
_entity.type
_entity.pdbx_description
1 polymer ?
#
loop_
_entity_poly.entity_id
_entity_poly.type
_entity_poly.pdbx_seq_one_letter_code
_entity_poly.pdbx_strand_id
1 'polypeptide(L)'
;MYLSRQLTAAEGRYCLTEMELWGLMRVVKKIKHIVDAAPTVIAFTDHSAVVAMAKKTVIANTVSPDRLNMRLVTVSTYLSQFDNLEVVFRPGKIHKIPDVLVGELARLRREDLLHANNSKQQSQFRPHF
;
A
#
# COMPACT_ATOMS: atom_id res chain seq x y z
N MET A 1 8.46 13.10 -9.58
CA MET A 1 7.85 11.81 -10.00
C MET A 1 6.77 11.45 -8.98
N TYR A 2 5.58 11.01 -9.42
CA TYR A 2 4.52 10.50 -8.55
C TYR A 2 4.24 9.02 -8.85
N LEU A 3 3.90 8.25 -7.81
CA LEU A 3 3.59 6.83 -7.92
C LEU A 3 2.25 6.55 -7.25
N SER A 4 1.35 5.90 -7.97
CA SER A 4 0.05 5.45 -7.47
C SER A 4 -0.30 4.11 -8.13
N ARG A 5 -1.15 3.31 -7.46
CA ARG A 5 -1.62 2.02 -7.99
C ARG A 5 -2.96 1.65 -7.40
N GLN A 6 -3.86 1.11 -8.22
CA GLN A 6 -5.08 0.48 -7.71
C GLN A 6 -4.77 -0.84 -6.98
N LEU A 7 -5.56 -1.11 -5.93
CA LEU A 7 -5.52 -2.38 -5.21
C LEU A 7 -6.14 -3.48 -6.06
N THR A 8 -5.53 -4.66 -6.03
CA THR A 8 -6.15 -5.86 -6.59
C THR A 8 -7.35 -6.30 -5.74
N ALA A 9 -8.20 -7.18 -6.29
CA ALA A 9 -9.36 -7.71 -5.55
C ALA A 9 -8.97 -8.42 -4.25
N ALA A 10 -7.81 -9.08 -4.21
CA ALA A 10 -7.29 -9.74 -3.02
C ALA A 10 -6.73 -8.73 -1.99
N GLU A 11 -5.97 -7.73 -2.46
CA GLU A 11 -5.42 -6.67 -1.60
C GLU A 11 -6.52 -5.78 -1.00
N GLY A 12 -7.67 -5.65 -1.67
CA GLY A 12 -8.84 -4.97 -1.12
C GLY A 12 -9.45 -5.64 0.12
N ARG A 13 -8.99 -6.84 0.51
CA ARG A 13 -9.42 -7.54 1.73
C ARG A 13 -8.42 -7.38 2.88
N TYR A 14 -7.31 -6.66 2.67
CA TYR A 14 -6.30 -6.44 3.70
C TYR A 14 -6.84 -5.45 4.73
N CYS A 15 -6.42 -5.58 5.98
CA CYS A 15 -6.68 -4.55 6.97
C CYS A 15 -5.89 -3.27 6.63
N LEU A 16 -6.28 -2.14 7.21
CA LEU A 16 -5.66 -0.84 6.91
C LEU A 16 -4.14 -0.87 7.12
N THR A 17 -3.66 -1.46 8.21
CA THR A 17 -2.23 -1.56 8.51
C THR A 17 -1.47 -2.43 7.50
N GLU A 18 -2.03 -3.58 7.13
CA GLU A 18 -1.45 -4.44 6.10
C GLU A 18 -1.36 -3.72 4.75
N MET A 19 -2.41 -3.00 4.38
CA MET A 19 -2.50 -2.29 3.12
C MET A 19 -1.47 -1.17 3.02
N GLU A 20 -1.33 -0.36 4.08
CA GLU A 20 -0.33 0.72 4.16
C GLU A 20 1.10 0.18 4.06
N LEU A 21 1.44 -0.85 4.85
CA LEU A 21 2.76 -1.48 4.82
C LEU A 21 3.06 -2.11 3.45
N TRP A 22 2.09 -2.83 2.88
CA TRP A 22 2.24 -3.45 1.58
C TRP A 22 2.42 -2.40 0.46
N GLY A 23 1.69 -1.30 0.54
CA GLY A 23 1.85 -0.14 -0.34
C GLY A 23 3.26 0.43 -0.28
N LEU A 24 3.76 0.69 0.92
CA LEU A 24 5.12 1.17 1.16
C LEU A 24 6.18 0.21 0.58
N MET A 25 6.09 -1.08 0.89
CA MET A 25 7.00 -2.10 0.36
C MET A 25 7.04 -2.09 -1.17
N ARG A 26 5.88 -2.00 -1.83
CA ARG A 26 5.81 -1.97 -3.28
C ARG A 26 6.43 -0.71 -3.88
N VAL A 27 6.20 0.45 -3.26
CA VAL A 27 6.85 1.69 -3.69
C VAL A 27 8.36 1.52 -3.60
N VAL A 28 8.89 1.11 -2.43
CA VAL A 28 10.32 0.86 -2.21
C VAL A 28 10.88 -0.14 -3.22
N LYS A 29 10.17 -1.25 -3.51
CA LYS A 29 10.53 -2.21 -4.57
C LYS A 29 10.67 -1.54 -5.94
N LYS A 30 9.74 -0.66 -6.31
CA LYS A 30 9.75 0.03 -7.61
C LYS A 30 10.88 1.06 -7.70
N ILE A 31 11.20 1.74 -6.61
CA ILE A 31 12.26 2.76 -6.56
C ILE A 31 13.57 2.23 -5.97
N LYS A 32 13.78 0.90 -5.93
CA LYS A 32 14.91 0.27 -5.23
C LYS A 32 16.26 0.88 -5.66
N HIS A 33 16.47 1.05 -6.96
CA HIS A 33 17.69 1.66 -7.51
C HIS A 33 17.92 3.10 -7.01
N ILE A 34 16.85 3.88 -6.78
CA ILE A 34 16.94 5.23 -6.21
C ILE A 34 17.29 5.14 -4.73
N VAL A 35 16.66 4.20 -4.02
CA VAL A 35 16.92 3.98 -2.59
C VAL A 35 18.36 3.55 -2.37
N ASP A 36 18.87 2.60 -3.14
CA ASP A 36 20.24 2.10 -3.01
C ASP A 36 21.29 3.18 -3.34
N ALA A 37 20.98 4.11 -4.25
CA ALA A 37 21.89 5.18 -4.65
C ALA A 37 21.87 6.41 -3.72
N ALA A 38 20.81 6.59 -2.93
CA ALA A 38 20.64 7.73 -2.06
C ALA A 38 21.36 7.52 -0.71
N PRO A 39 22.01 8.56 -0.14
CA PRO A 39 22.63 8.45 1.18
C PRO A 39 21.61 8.25 2.30
N THR A 40 20.41 8.82 2.16
CA THR A 40 19.31 8.68 3.12
C THR A 40 17.98 8.85 2.40
N VAL A 41 17.01 8.00 2.73
CA VAL A 41 15.65 8.05 2.22
C VAL A 41 14.69 8.12 3.40
N ILE A 42 13.79 9.10 3.39
CA ILE A 42 12.79 9.27 4.44
C ILE A 42 11.39 9.04 3.85
N ALA A 43 10.69 8.04 4.36
CA ALA A 43 9.29 7.76 4.04
C ALA A 43 8.38 8.35 5.12
N PHE A 44 7.50 9.26 4.74
CA PHE A 44 6.48 9.82 5.62
C PHE A 44 5.19 9.00 5.54
N THR A 45 4.60 8.73 6.70
CA THR A 45 3.31 8.01 6.83
C THR A 45 2.48 8.66 7.93
N ASP A 46 1.16 8.70 7.78
CA ASP A 46 0.22 9.15 8.81
C ASP A 46 -0.29 8.01 9.68
N HIS A 47 0.28 6.82 9.51
CA HIS A 47 -0.07 5.67 10.31
C HIS A 47 1.09 5.30 11.23
N SER A 48 0.96 5.65 12.51
CA SER A 48 1.99 5.40 13.53
C SER A 48 2.35 3.91 13.69
N ALA A 49 1.41 3.01 13.45
CA ALA A 49 1.66 1.57 13.46
C ALA A 49 2.68 1.15 12.38
N VAL A 50 2.67 1.79 11.21
CA VAL A 50 3.62 1.52 10.12
C VAL A 50 5.03 1.89 10.52
N VAL A 51 5.21 3.02 11.22
CA VAL A 51 6.50 3.43 11.77
C VAL A 51 7.05 2.38 12.74
N ALA A 52 6.20 1.91 13.66
CA ALA A 52 6.60 0.88 14.62
C ALA A 52 6.97 -0.43 13.93
N MET A 53 6.27 -0.83 12.87
CA MET A 53 6.54 -2.08 12.14
C MET A 53 7.75 -2.00 11.20
N ALA A 54 8.01 -0.83 10.61
CA ALA A 54 9.19 -0.61 9.77
C ALA A 54 10.48 -0.55 10.60
N LYS A 55 10.42 0.02 11.81
CA LYS A 55 11.57 0.08 12.74
C LYS A 55 11.84 -1.24 13.45
N LYS A 56 10.85 -2.11 13.57
CA LYS A 56 10.99 -3.41 14.24
C LYS A 56 11.59 -4.44 13.27
N THR A 57 12.88 -4.71 13.41
CA THR A 57 13.49 -6.03 13.15
C THR A 57 12.92 -7.15 14.03
N VAL A 58 11.96 -6.81 14.91
CA VAL A 58 11.51 -7.59 16.06
C VAL A 58 10.02 -7.95 15.94
N ILE A 59 9.56 -8.40 14.77
CA ILE A 59 8.31 -9.19 14.76
C ILE A 59 8.55 -10.55 15.46
N ALA A 60 9.81 -10.99 15.56
CA ALA A 60 10.22 -12.20 16.25
C ALA A 60 9.99 -12.17 17.79
N ASN A 61 10.18 -11.02 18.46
CA ASN A 61 10.11 -10.95 19.94
C ASN A 61 8.81 -10.36 20.50
N THR A 62 7.85 -9.96 19.66
CA THR A 62 6.52 -9.52 20.12
C THR A 62 5.53 -10.68 20.14
N VAL A 63 4.81 -10.84 21.26
CA VAL A 63 3.73 -11.84 21.47
C VAL A 63 2.41 -11.39 20.80
N SER A 64 2.45 -10.38 19.93
CA SER A 64 1.25 -9.80 19.32
C SER A 64 0.71 -10.67 18.18
N PRO A 65 -0.61 -10.65 17.91
CA PRO A 65 -1.21 -11.35 16.77
C PRO A 65 -0.64 -10.91 15.42
N ASP A 66 0.08 -9.79 15.35
CA ASP A 66 0.79 -9.33 14.15
C ASP A 66 1.87 -10.34 13.70
N ARG A 67 2.45 -11.12 14.62
CA ARG A 67 3.40 -12.20 14.29
C ARG A 67 2.73 -13.36 13.54
N LEU A 68 1.43 -13.59 13.76
CA LEU A 68 0.66 -14.59 13.02
C LEU A 68 0.35 -14.13 11.59
N ASN A 69 0.55 -12.83 11.30
CA ASN A 69 0.36 -12.29 9.97
C ASN A 69 1.66 -12.35 9.15
N MET A 70 1.82 -13.43 8.39
CA MET A 70 2.98 -13.65 7.51
C MET A 70 3.20 -12.52 6.50
N ARG A 71 2.18 -11.74 6.15
CA ARG A 71 2.32 -10.59 5.24
C ARG A 71 3.06 -9.44 5.92
N LEU A 72 2.70 -9.13 7.17
CA LEU A 72 3.36 -8.10 7.96
C LEU A 72 4.82 -8.45 8.20
N VAL A 73 5.10 -9.73 8.53
CA VAL A 73 6.46 -10.27 8.64
C VAL A 73 7.24 -10.05 7.34
N THR A 74 6.69 -10.49 6.21
CA THR A 74 7.36 -10.39 4.90
C THR A 74 7.69 -8.95 4.54
N VAL A 75 6.77 -8.02 4.78
CA VAL A 75 6.99 -6.59 4.48
C VAL A 75 8.07 -6.01 5.38
N SER A 76 7.98 -6.25 6.69
CA SER A 76 8.95 -5.73 7.65
C SER A 76 10.35 -6.26 7.39
N THR A 77 10.51 -7.57 7.14
CA THR A 77 11.80 -8.17 6.77
C THR A 77 12.36 -7.59 5.47
N TYR A 78 11.52 -7.25 4.50
CA TYR A 78 11.99 -6.60 3.27
C TYR A 78 12.46 -5.17 3.53
N LEU A 79 11.69 -4.38 4.28
CA LEU A 79 12.02 -2.98 4.58
C LEU A 79 13.27 -2.87 5.46
N SER A 80 13.51 -3.83 6.36
CA SER A 80 14.71 -3.86 7.21
C SER A 80 16.01 -4.14 6.46
N GLN A 81 15.97 -4.46 5.16
CA GLN A 81 17.18 -4.64 4.34
C GLN A 81 17.80 -3.31 3.91
N PHE A 82 17.10 -2.18 4.13
CA PHE A 82 17.53 -0.85 3.70
C PHE A 82 17.98 -0.04 4.91
N ASP A 83 19.27 -0.06 5.21
CA ASP A 83 19.84 0.67 6.36
C ASP A 83 19.70 2.20 6.23
N ASN A 84 19.55 2.70 5.00
CA ASN A 84 19.39 4.11 4.68
C ASN A 84 17.91 4.56 4.57
N LEU A 85 16.95 3.68 4.86
CA LEU A 85 15.52 3.97 4.82
C LEU A 85 14.98 4.25 6.23
N GLU A 86 14.53 5.48 6.47
CA GLU A 86 13.83 5.84 7.69
C GLU A 86 12.33 6.04 7.44
N VAL A 87 11.49 5.44 8.28
CA VAL A 87 10.02 5.67 8.25
C VAL A 87 9.63 6.57 9.41
N VAL A 88 8.99 7.70 9.10
CA VAL A 88 8.67 8.76 10.05
C VAL A 88 7.18 9.10 10.03
N PHE A 89 6.58 9.22 11.21
CA PHE A 89 5.19 9.62 11.33
C PHE A 89 5.03 11.11 11.04
N ARG A 90 4.01 11.45 10.25
CA ARG A 90 3.55 12.81 10.00
C ARG A 90 2.02 12.86 9.98
N PRO A 91 1.36 13.86 10.59
CA PRO A 91 -0.10 13.93 10.61
C PRO A 91 -0.73 13.96 9.21
N GLY A 92 -1.83 13.23 8.99
CA GLY A 92 -2.48 13.15 7.66
C GLY A 92 -2.89 14.50 7.04
N LYS A 93 -3.18 15.54 7.86
CA LYS A 93 -3.54 16.89 7.37
C LYS A 93 -2.49 17.53 6.46
N ILE A 94 -1.24 17.07 6.52
CA ILE A 94 -0.15 17.55 5.66
C ILE A 94 0.12 16.66 4.44
N HIS A 95 -0.51 15.48 4.32
CA HIS A 95 -0.37 14.53 3.21
C HIS A 95 -1.29 14.82 2.03
N LYS A 96 -1.42 16.10 1.64
CA LYS A 96 -2.35 16.53 0.59
C LYS A 96 -2.14 15.83 -0.76
N ILE A 97 -0.89 15.62 -1.17
CA ILE A 97 -0.59 15.03 -2.48
C ILE A 97 -0.92 13.54 -2.53
N PRO A 98 -0.44 12.69 -1.59
CA PRO A 98 -0.88 11.31 -1.49
C PRO A 98 -2.41 11.16 -1.45
N ASP A 99 -3.09 11.98 -0.65
CA ASP A 99 -4.55 11.92 -0.50
C ASP A 99 -5.29 12.18 -1.82
N VAL A 100 -4.86 13.18 -2.58
CA VAL A 100 -5.43 13.49 -3.89
C VAL A 100 -5.23 12.32 -4.86
N LEU A 101 -4.04 11.72 -4.87
CA LEU A 101 -3.75 10.57 -5.75
C LEU A 101 -4.60 9.34 -5.39
N VAL A 102 -4.78 9.06 -4.10
CA VAL A 102 -5.62 7.95 -3.63
C VAL A 102 -7.10 8.22 -3.96
N GLY A 103 -7.58 9.44 -3.74
CA GLY A 103 -8.93 9.86 -4.07
C GLY A 103 -9.25 9.70 -5.55
N GLU A 104 -8.32 10.10 -6.43
CA GLU A 104 -8.47 9.97 -7.87
C GLU A 104 -8.50 8.49 -8.31
N LEU A 105 -7.66 7.63 -7.75
CA LEU A 105 -7.71 6.20 -8.03
C LEU A 105 -9.02 5.54 -7.57
N ALA A 106 -9.56 5.99 -6.43
CA ALA A 106 -10.86 5.51 -5.94
C ALA A 106 -12.02 5.99 -6.83
N ARG A 107 -11.89 7.17 -7.46
CA ARG A 107 -12.84 7.65 -8.47
C ARG A 107 -12.80 6.77 -9.73
N LEU A 108 -11.62 6.60 -10.31
CA LEU A 108 -11.44 5.77 -11.51
C LEU A 108 -11.93 4.34 -11.31
N ARG A 109 -11.61 3.73 -10.15
CA ARG A 109 -12.10 2.38 -9.82
C ARG A 109 -13.63 2.29 -9.79
N ARG A 110 -14.33 3.34 -9.32
CA ARG A 110 -15.79 3.37 -9.33
C ARG A 110 -16.33 3.44 -10.75
N GLU A 111 -15.73 4.26 -11.61
CA GLU A 111 -16.11 4.38 -13.02
C GLU A 111 -15.94 3.04 -13.76
N ASP A 112 -14.80 2.36 -13.58
CA ASP A 112 -14.54 1.04 -14.18
C ASP A 112 -15.58 -0.01 -13.76
N LEU A 113 -15.98 -0.02 -12.48
CA LEU A 113 -17.00 -0.94 -11.95
C LEU A 113 -18.38 -0.67 -12.54
N LEU A 114 -18.73 0.60 -12.78
CA LEU A 114 -19.99 0.98 -13.42
C LEU A 114 -20.03 0.52 -14.88
N HIS A 115 -18.94 0.74 -15.63
CA HIS A 115 -18.82 0.27 -17.02
C HIS A 115 -18.86 -1.27 -17.13
N ALA A 116 -18.23 -1.98 -16.18
CA ALA A 116 -18.25 -3.44 -16.11
C ALA A 116 -19.65 -4.01 -15.79
N ASN A 117 -20.45 -3.31 -14.97
CA ASN A 117 -21.81 -3.74 -14.67
C ASN A 117 -22.77 -3.48 -15.84
N ASN A 118 -22.64 -2.33 -16.51
CA ASN A 118 -23.47 -2.00 -17.69
C ASN A 118 -23.23 -2.95 -18.86
N SER A 119 -21.98 -3.34 -19.11
CA SER A 119 -21.64 -4.32 -20.16
C SER A 119 -22.18 -5.73 -19.87
N LYS A 120 -22.18 -6.17 -18.61
CA LYS A 120 -22.80 -7.44 -18.20
C LYS A 120 -24.31 -7.44 -18.41
N GLN A 121 -25.00 -6.36 -18.06
CA GLN A 121 -26.44 -6.23 -18.29
C GLN A 121 -26.77 -6.29 -19.78
N GLN A 122 -26.03 -5.58 -20.64
CA GLN A 122 -26.25 -5.63 -22.10
C GLN A 122 -26.01 -7.02 -22.72
N SER A 123 -25.12 -7.84 -22.14
CA SER A 123 -24.90 -9.22 -22.60
C SER A 123 -26.05 -10.17 -22.22
N GLN A 124 -26.72 -9.93 -21.09
CA GLN A 124 -27.84 -10.74 -20.61
C GLN A 124 -29.15 -10.45 -21.39
N PHE A 125 -29.25 -9.30 -22.05
CA PHE A 125 -30.39 -8.91 -22.88
C PHE A 125 -30.27 -9.30 -24.36
N ARG A 126 -29.23 -10.06 -24.77
CA ARG A 126 -29.16 -10.58 -26.15
C ARG A 126 -30.18 -11.72 -26.31
N PRO A 127 -31.22 -11.58 -27.15
CA PRO A 127 -32.13 -12.68 -27.40
C PRO A 127 -31.35 -13.78 -28.13
N HIS A 128 -31.46 -15.02 -27.64
CA HIS A 128 -31.08 -16.19 -28.42
C HIS A 128 -32.09 -16.30 -29.57
N PHE A 129 -31.70 -15.80 -30.73
CA PHE A 129 -32.34 -16.11 -32.02
C PHE A 129 -31.66 -17.33 -32.63
#